data_AF-H0BXW5-F1
#
_entry.id   AF-H0BXW5-F1
#
_cell.length_a   1.000
_cell.length_b   1.000
_cell.length_c   1.000
_cell.angle_alpha   90.00
_cell.angle_beta   90.00
_cell.angle_gamma   90.00
#
_symmetry.space_group_name_H-M   'P 1'
#
loop_
_entity.id
_entity.type
_entity.pdbx_description
1 polymer ?
#
loop_
_entity_poly.entity_id
_entity_poly.type
_entity_poly.pdbx_seq_one_letter_code
_entity_poly.pdbx_strand_id
1 'polypeptide(L)'
;MNANDILDMMRKGMGQVPAAIEKSVPVDPALIQEHVRSKAFAMPTDNPALDEDTRTLIYLAAALAGTSPACVKAMANKIAQQGIAANKVIETVHIVRLAMATKVIGDAEPVFDALARKAN
;
A
#
# COMPACT_ATOMS: atom_id res chain seq x y z
N MET A 1 -0.19 -23.54 -8.82
CA MET A 1 -1.14 -22.55 -9.35
C MET A 1 -0.43 -21.79 -10.45
N ASN A 2 -1.00 -21.73 -11.66
CA ASN A 2 -0.36 -21.06 -12.79
C ASN A 2 -0.60 -19.53 -12.72
N ALA A 3 0.02 -18.74 -13.60
CA ALA A 3 -0.09 -17.28 -13.57
C ALA A 3 -1.50 -16.75 -13.90
N ASN A 4 -2.29 -17.46 -14.71
CA ASN A 4 -3.68 -17.10 -14.99
C ASN A 4 -4.58 -17.36 -13.78
N ASP A 5 -4.40 -18.50 -13.12
CA ASP A 5 -5.13 -18.83 -11.88
C ASP A 5 -4.86 -17.76 -10.79
N ILE A 6 -3.61 -17.30 -10.70
CA ILE A 6 -3.20 -16.20 -9.83
C ILE A 6 -3.93 -14.91 -10.20
N LEU A 7 -3.95 -14.54 -11.48
CA LEU A 7 -4.59 -13.32 -11.93
C LEU A 7 -6.09 -13.31 -11.58
N ASP A 8 -6.77 -14.43 -11.78
CA ASP A 8 -8.19 -14.56 -11.44
C ASP A 8 -8.44 -14.50 -9.93
N MET A 9 -7.54 -15.05 -9.12
CA MET A 9 -7.58 -14.88 -7.66
C MET A 9 -7.42 -13.40 -7.27
N MET A 10 -6.50 -12.66 -7.92
CA MET A 10 -6.30 -11.24 -7.64
C MET A 10 -7.52 -10.40 -8.04
N ARG A 11 -8.15 -10.70 -9.18
CA ARG A 11 -9.42 -10.07 -9.60
C ARG A 11 -10.53 -10.30 -8.58
N LYS A 12 -10.67 -11.52 -8.09
CA LYS A 12 -11.66 -11.84 -7.04
C LYS A 12 -11.39 -11.09 -5.73
N GLY A 13 -10.14 -10.86 -5.36
CA GLY A 13 -9.78 -10.22 -4.09
C GLY A 13 -9.68 -8.69 -4.10
N MET A 14 -9.50 -8.07 -5.27
CA MET A 14 -9.33 -6.62 -5.42
C MET A 14 -10.42 -5.96 -6.27
N GLY A 15 -11.32 -6.75 -6.87
CA GLY A 15 -12.30 -6.31 -7.87
C GLY A 15 -11.63 -5.98 -9.20
N GLN A 16 -10.93 -4.85 -9.26
CA GLN A 16 -10.10 -4.46 -10.39
C GLN A 16 -8.61 -4.49 -10.02
N VAL A 17 -7.86 -5.29 -10.77
CA VAL A 17 -6.41 -5.41 -10.65
C VAL A 17 -5.72 -4.31 -11.45
N PRO A 18 -4.57 -3.77 -11.02
CA PRO A 18 -3.77 -2.86 -11.83
C PRO A 18 -3.42 -3.44 -13.20
N ALA A 19 -3.51 -2.61 -14.26
CA ALA A 19 -3.19 -3.02 -15.62
C ALA A 19 -1.76 -3.56 -15.78
N ALA A 20 -0.82 -3.14 -14.93
CA ALA A 20 0.55 -3.65 -14.92
C ALA A 20 0.61 -5.16 -14.62
N ILE A 21 -0.20 -5.64 -13.67
CA ILE A 21 -0.27 -7.06 -13.32
C ILE A 21 -0.83 -7.85 -14.51
N GLU A 22 -1.94 -7.39 -15.11
CA GLU A 22 -2.54 -8.05 -16.27
C GLU A 22 -1.57 -8.16 -17.46
N LYS A 23 -0.84 -7.08 -17.75
CA LYS A 23 0.15 -7.05 -18.83
C LYS A 23 1.39 -7.88 -18.54
N SER A 24 1.74 -8.08 -17.26
CA SER A 24 2.91 -8.87 -16.90
C SER A 24 2.70 -10.37 -17.04
N VAL A 25 1.47 -10.88 -16.87
CA VAL A 25 1.18 -12.33 -16.98
C VAL A 25 1.67 -12.96 -18.28
N PRO A 26 1.38 -12.42 -19.49
CA PRO A 26 1.87 -13.01 -20.74
C PRO A 26 3.35 -12.73 -21.03
N VAL A 27 3.97 -11.75 -20.35
CA VAL A 27 5.36 -11.31 -20.62
C VAL A 27 6.35 -12.00 -19.68
N ASP A 28 6.01 -12.10 -18.40
CA ASP A 28 6.81 -12.73 -17.35
C ASP A 28 5.88 -13.39 -16.30
N PRO A 29 5.46 -14.64 -16.54
CA PRO A 29 4.64 -15.39 -15.60
C PRO A 29 5.31 -15.62 -14.24
N ALA A 30 6.65 -15.68 -14.19
CA ALA A 30 7.40 -15.93 -12.97
C ALA A 30 7.36 -14.72 -12.03
N LEU A 31 7.36 -13.50 -12.58
CA LEU A 31 7.15 -12.27 -11.80
C LEU A 31 5.84 -12.31 -11.00
N ILE A 32 4.76 -12.81 -11.59
CA ILE A 32 3.46 -12.90 -10.93
C ILE A 32 3.42 -13.97 -9.83
N GLN A 33 4.10 -15.09 -10.06
CA GLN A 33 4.28 -16.11 -9.02
C GLN A 33 5.04 -15.55 -7.82
N GLU A 34 6.13 -14.83 -8.07
CA GLU A 34 6.93 -14.20 -7.01
C GLU A 34 6.15 -13.09 -6.29
N HIS A 35 5.36 -12.31 -7.03
CA HIS A 35 4.51 -11.29 -6.45
C HIS A 35 3.48 -11.88 -5.47
N VAL A 36 2.84 -13.01 -5.81
CA VAL A 36 1.91 -13.69 -4.89
C VAL A 36 2.63 -14.31 -3.70
N ARG A 37 3.83 -14.88 -3.89
CA ARG A 37 4.65 -15.37 -2.78
C ARG A 37 4.98 -14.24 -1.80
N SER A 38 5.39 -13.08 -2.32
CA SER A 38 5.68 -11.88 -1.53
C SER A 38 4.44 -11.37 -0.79
N LYS A 39 3.27 -11.39 -1.42
CA LYS A 39 2.00 -11.08 -0.76
C LYS A 39 1.73 -12.04 0.41
N ALA A 40 1.90 -13.35 0.22
CA ALA A 40 1.65 -14.34 1.27
C ALA A 40 2.58 -14.16 2.46
N PHE A 41 3.84 -13.78 2.23
CA PHE A 41 4.78 -13.43 3.28
C PHE A 41 4.35 -12.18 4.07
N ALA A 42 3.92 -11.12 3.37
CA ALA A 42 3.52 -9.85 4.00
C ALA A 42 2.12 -9.92 4.65
N MET A 43 1.23 -10.78 4.15
CA MET A 43 -0.15 -10.94 4.58
C MET A 43 -0.47 -12.43 4.80
N PRO A 44 0.06 -13.05 5.87
CA PRO A 44 -0.18 -14.45 6.15
C PRO A 44 -1.67 -14.70 6.42
N THR A 45 -2.18 -15.82 5.93
CA THR A 45 -3.55 -16.29 6.23
C THR A 45 -3.61 -17.11 7.50
N ASP A 46 -2.50 -17.76 7.86
CA ASP A 46 -2.40 -18.63 9.01
C ASP A 46 -1.96 -17.80 10.22
N ASN A 47 -2.83 -17.73 11.23
CA ASN A 47 -2.60 -16.99 12.49
C ASN A 47 -2.12 -15.53 12.29
N PRO A 48 -2.86 -14.67 11.56
CA PRO A 48 -2.45 -13.30 11.34
C PRO A 48 -2.46 -12.48 12.63
N ALA A 49 -1.39 -11.73 12.89
CA ALA A 49 -1.30 -10.85 14.06
C ALA A 49 -2.20 -9.60 13.96
N LEU A 50 -2.52 -9.18 12.74
CA LEU A 50 -3.37 -8.03 12.45
C LEU A 50 -4.61 -8.50 11.71
N ASP A 51 -5.76 -7.88 11.98
CA ASP A 51 -6.97 -8.12 11.20
C ASP A 51 -6.81 -7.65 9.74
N GLU A 52 -7.73 -8.07 8.87
CA GLU A 52 -7.65 -7.80 7.43
C GLU A 52 -7.90 -6.31 7.08
N ASP A 53 -8.77 -5.62 7.82
CA ASP A 53 -9.00 -4.18 7.63
C ASP A 53 -7.70 -3.41 7.91
N THR A 54 -7.10 -3.67 9.06
CA THR A 54 -5.86 -3.03 9.52
C THR A 54 -4.73 -3.24 8.52
N ARG A 55 -4.56 -4.47 8.00
CA ARG A 55 -3.56 -4.77 6.96
C ARG A 55 -3.80 -4.00 5.66
N THR A 56 -5.06 -3.85 5.27
CA THR A 56 -5.44 -3.10 4.05
C THR A 56 -5.23 -1.60 4.23
N LEU A 57 -5.54 -1.04 5.41
CA LEU A 57 -5.30 0.37 5.72
C LEU A 57 -3.80 0.69 5.80
N ILE A 58 -2.97 -0.21 6.36
CA ILE A 58 -1.51 -0.08 6.33
C ILE A 58 -1.01 -0.06 4.87
N TYR A 59 -1.53 -0.94 4.01
CA TYR A 59 -1.12 -0.96 2.61
C TYR A 59 -1.58 0.31 1.87
N LEU A 60 -2.80 0.80 2.12
CA LEU A 60 -3.24 2.10 1.60
C LEU A 60 -2.29 3.22 2.05
N ALA A 61 -1.93 3.26 3.33
CA ALA A 61 -1.05 4.28 3.88
C ALA A 61 0.32 4.29 3.21
N ALA A 62 0.92 3.10 3.03
CA ALA A 62 2.18 2.94 2.29
C ALA A 62 2.04 3.36 0.82
N ALA A 63 0.93 3.04 0.15
CA ALA A 63 0.68 3.41 -1.24
C ALA A 63 0.54 4.93 -1.43
N LEU A 64 -0.15 5.61 -0.51
CA LEU A 64 -0.31 7.06 -0.49
C LEU A 64 1.03 7.76 -0.25
N ALA A 65 1.77 7.34 0.79
CA ALA A 65 3.09 7.91 1.10
C ALA A 65 4.12 7.65 0.00
N GLY A 66 4.07 6.49 -0.65
CA GLY A 66 4.93 6.12 -1.78
C GLY A 66 4.51 6.72 -3.12
N THR A 67 3.48 7.56 -3.17
CA THR A 67 3.01 8.25 -4.38
C THR A 67 2.72 7.32 -5.57
N SER A 68 2.14 6.14 -5.32
CA SER A 68 1.81 5.17 -6.38
C SER A 68 0.31 5.18 -6.74
N PRO A 69 -0.12 5.83 -7.84
CA PRO A 69 -1.54 5.91 -8.18
C PRO A 69 -2.17 4.54 -8.44
N ALA A 70 -1.41 3.61 -9.01
CA ALA A 70 -1.88 2.25 -9.27
C ALA A 70 -2.16 1.49 -7.97
N CYS A 71 -1.27 1.59 -6.98
CA CYS A 71 -1.46 0.95 -5.68
C CYS A 71 -2.60 1.62 -4.89
N VAL A 72 -2.69 2.95 -4.93
CA VAL A 72 -3.79 3.69 -4.28
C VAL A 72 -5.14 3.28 -4.86
N LYS A 73 -5.26 3.21 -6.19
CA LYS A 73 -6.49 2.75 -6.85
C LYS A 73 -6.83 1.30 -6.49
N ALA A 74 -5.84 0.40 -6.50
CA ALA A 74 -6.05 -1.00 -6.14
C ALA A 74 -6.52 -1.16 -4.68
N MET A 75 -5.93 -0.40 -3.76
CA MET A 75 -6.35 -0.40 -2.35
C MET A 75 -7.72 0.22 -2.17
N ALA A 76 -8.05 1.31 -2.87
CA ALA A 76 -9.39 1.90 -2.85
C ALA A 76 -10.47 0.89 -3.29
N ASN A 77 -10.21 0.12 -4.36
CA ASN A 77 -11.11 -0.93 -4.81
C ASN A 77 -11.24 -2.06 -3.77
N LYS A 78 -10.12 -2.51 -3.19
CA LYS A 78 -10.11 -3.55 -2.15
C LYS A 78 -10.89 -3.11 -0.91
N ILE A 79 -10.71 -1.87 -0.47
CA ILE A 79 -11.44 -1.24 0.64
C ILE A 79 -12.96 -1.29 0.40
N ALA A 80 -13.39 -0.89 -0.81
CA ALA A 80 -14.80 -0.93 -1.18
C ALA A 80 -15.35 -2.36 -1.19
N GLN A 81 -14.57 -3.31 -1.70
CA GLN A 81 -14.96 -4.73 -1.73
C GLN A 81 -15.06 -5.36 -0.34
N GLN A 82 -14.18 -4.98 0.59
CA GLN A 82 -14.18 -5.47 1.97
C GLN A 82 -15.26 -4.79 2.84
N GLY A 83 -15.84 -3.68 2.39
CA GLY A 83 -16.82 -2.93 3.16
C GLY A 83 -16.21 -2.21 4.37
N ILE A 84 -14.93 -1.80 4.29
CA ILE A 84 -14.28 -1.05 5.37
C ILE A 84 -15.01 0.29 5.55
N ALA A 85 -15.34 0.62 6.80
CA ALA A 85 -16.07 1.84 7.13
C ALA A 85 -15.33 3.10 6.64
N ALA A 86 -16.06 4.02 6.00
CA ALA A 86 -15.49 5.21 5.38
C ALA A 86 -14.71 6.10 6.38
N ASN A 87 -15.17 6.19 7.63
CA ASN A 87 -14.48 6.95 8.67
C ASN A 87 -13.06 6.40 8.96
N LYS A 88 -12.86 5.08 8.99
CA LYS A 88 -11.52 4.46 9.14
C LYS A 88 -10.60 4.84 7.98
N VAL A 89 -11.14 4.84 6.76
CA VAL A 89 -10.38 5.16 5.54
C VAL A 89 -9.97 6.63 5.52
N ILE A 90 -10.90 7.53 5.83
CA ILE A 90 -10.62 8.98 5.87
C ILE A 90 -9.64 9.32 6.99
N GLU A 91 -9.78 8.70 8.17
CA GLU A 91 -8.81 8.88 9.25
C GLU A 91 -7.41 8.40 8.83
N THR A 92 -7.31 7.29 8.10
CA THR A 92 -6.05 6.81 7.52
C THR A 92 -5.42 7.85 6.57
N VAL A 93 -6.22 8.51 5.73
CA VAL A 93 -5.75 9.59 4.85
C VAL A 93 -5.20 10.77 5.67
N HIS A 94 -5.90 11.17 6.74
CA HIS A 94 -5.42 12.23 7.63
C HIS A 94 -4.10 11.86 8.31
N ILE A 95 -3.98 10.61 8.80
CA ILE A 95 -2.75 10.09 9.42
C ILE A 95 -1.58 10.16 8.43
N VAL A 96 -1.77 9.72 7.19
CA VAL A 96 -0.71 9.78 6.16
C VAL A 96 -0.31 11.22 5.86
N ARG A 97 -1.28 12.13 5.68
CA ARG A 97 -1.00 13.55 5.47
C ARG A 97 -0.21 14.15 6.62
N LEU A 98 -0.56 13.81 7.86
CA LEU A 98 0.17 14.26 9.05
C LEU A 98 1.59 13.70 9.06
N ALA A 99 1.76 12.38 8.88
CA ALA A 99 3.06 11.73 8.87
C ALA A 99 4.01 12.33 7.83
N MET A 100 3.52 12.60 6.62
CA MET A 100 4.32 13.25 5.56
C MET A 100 4.67 14.70 5.88
N ALA A 101 3.79 15.45 6.56
CA ALA A 101 4.11 16.79 7.01
C ALA A 101 5.15 16.79 8.14
N THR A 102 5.04 15.85 9.09
CA THR A 102 6.01 15.68 10.18
C THR A 102 7.39 15.28 9.63
N LYS A 103 7.43 14.47 8.57
CA LYS A 103 8.69 14.14 7.87
C LYS A 103 9.43 15.41 7.44
N VAL A 104 8.75 16.43 6.92
CA VAL A 104 9.40 17.69 6.52
C VAL A 104 10.07 18.37 7.70
N ILE A 105 9.45 18.35 8.89
CA ILE A 105 10.06 18.91 10.11
C ILE A 105 11.31 18.12 10.49
N GLY A 106 11.25 16.78 10.45
CA GLY A 106 12.42 15.93 10.74
C GLY A 106 13.56 16.13 9.74
N ASP A 107 13.25 16.13 8.44
CA ASP A 107 14.23 16.34 7.37
C ASP A 107 14.86 17.76 7.40
N ALA A 108 14.22 18.73 8.08
CA ALA A 108 14.70 20.09 8.23
C ALA A 108 15.73 20.27 9.37
N GLU A 109 16.05 19.22 10.13
CA GLU A 109 17.05 19.26 11.22
C GLU A 109 18.36 19.96 10.80
N PRO A 110 19.00 19.65 9.65
CA PRO A 110 20.22 20.35 9.24
C PRO A 110 20.03 21.85 8.96
N VAL A 111 18.83 22.28 8.56
CA VAL A 111 18.50 23.69 8.35
C VAL A 111 18.41 24.41 9.70
N PHE A 112 17.75 23.81 10.67
CA PHE A 112 17.65 24.36 12.03
C PHE A 112 19.02 24.49 12.68
N ASP A 113 19.87 23.47 12.52
CA ASP A 113 21.26 23.50 12.97
C ASP A 113 22.06 24.67 12.38
N ALA A 114 21.96 24.89 11.06
CA ALA A 114 22.67 25.97 10.38
C ALA A 114 22.23 27.36 10.88
N LEU A 115 20.92 27.54 11.11
CA LEU A 115 20.38 28.81 11.61
C LEU A 115 20.72 29.05 13.09
N ALA A 116 20.70 28.00 13.93
CA ALA A 116 21.09 28.11 15.33
C ALA A 116 22.56 28.51 15.50
N ARG A 117 23.47 28.00 14.66
CA ARG A 117 24.88 28.41 14.65
C ARG A 117 25.09 29.87 14.25
N LYS A 118 24.21 30.44 13.41
CA LYS A 118 24.28 31.85 12.99
C LYS A 118 23.74 32.80 14.07
N ALA A 119 22.88 32.31 14.95
CA ALA A 119 22.27 33.09 16.02
C ALA A 119 23.16 33.24 17.28
N ASN A 120 24.26 32.48 17.33
CA ASN A 120 25.30 32.54 18.37
C ASN A 120 26.57 33.17 17.80
#